data_AF-A0A165KWW4-F1
#
_entry.id   AF-A0A165KWW4-F1
#
_cell.length_a   1.000
_cell.length_b   1.000
_cell.length_c   1.000
_cell.angle_alpha   90.00
_cell.angle_beta   90.00
_cell.angle_gamma   90.00
#
_symmetry.space_group_name_H-M   'P 1'
#
loop_
_entity.id
_entity.type
_entity.pdbx_description
1 polymer ?
#
loop_
_entity_poly.entity_id
_entity_poly.type
_entity_poly.pdbx_seq_one_letter_code
_entity_poly.pdbx_strand_id
1 'polypeptide(L)'
;MDNTDANTSCYFFYLNSRYMRSLDGLDIIYEGDCPGQHVELFYHGCYYRLIQLYMFIDAKTSERHRGLQSSKELMQLQLIAAQLSNVLYLWRKVVANPARYNCNEGDPLICIHTIDVDICAALDTLKALERTADNMDIIAYKRLFVPVFRDEPCECDICDPDIELQRLWWQSLQKYFTALPATLYERMFSELRNEVEGVHQ
;
A
#
# COMPACT_ATOMS: atom_id res chain seq x y z
N MET A 1 11.43 25.61 -30.68
CA MET A 1 10.56 24.51 -30.24
C MET A 1 11.04 24.13 -28.86
N ASP A 2 10.56 24.86 -27.87
CA ASP A 2 10.90 24.60 -26.47
C ASP A 2 10.17 23.36 -26.02
N ASN A 3 10.94 22.29 -25.84
CA ASN A 3 10.50 21.05 -25.25
C ASN A 3 10.58 21.22 -23.73
N THR A 4 9.63 21.99 -23.18
CA THR A 4 9.32 21.92 -21.76
C THR A 4 8.58 20.61 -21.51
N ASP A 5 9.34 19.54 -21.34
CA ASP A 5 8.88 18.40 -20.57
C ASP A 5 8.51 18.94 -19.19
N ALA A 6 7.22 19.16 -18.99
CA ALA A 6 6.64 19.44 -17.70
C ALA A 6 6.94 18.23 -16.83
N ASN A 7 8.07 18.32 -16.13
CA ASN A 7 8.46 17.47 -15.03
C ASN A 7 7.30 17.51 -14.04
N THR A 8 6.36 16.57 -14.22
CA THR A 8 5.22 16.41 -13.36
C THR A 8 5.80 15.75 -12.12
N SER A 9 6.41 16.57 -11.28
CA SER A 9 6.78 16.21 -9.92
C SER A 9 5.51 15.67 -9.28
N CYS A 10 5.35 14.34 -9.28
CA CYS A 10 4.25 13.68 -8.60
C CYS A 10 4.42 13.99 -7.12
N TYR A 11 3.65 14.96 -6.62
CA TYR A 11 3.56 15.20 -5.18
C TYR A 11 2.83 14.00 -4.57
N PHE A 12 3.47 13.35 -3.61
CA PHE A 12 2.89 12.26 -2.83
C PHE A 12 2.37 12.79 -1.49
N PHE A 13 1.29 12.18 -1.02
CA PHE A 13 0.83 12.28 0.35
C PHE A 13 1.32 11.09 1.16
N TYR A 14 1.84 11.36 2.36
CA TYR A 14 2.40 10.39 3.28
C TYR A 14 1.40 10.07 4.38
N LEU A 15 1.22 8.78 4.67
CA LEU A 15 0.53 8.34 5.88
C LEU A 15 1.55 7.94 6.95
N ASN A 16 2.59 7.20 6.56
CA ASN A 16 3.70 6.76 7.40
C ASN A 16 4.86 6.34 6.47
N SER A 17 5.96 5.82 7.04
CA SER A 17 7.12 5.30 6.30
C SER A 17 6.77 4.17 5.31
N ARG A 18 5.60 3.54 5.48
CA ARG A 18 5.17 2.36 4.74
C ARG A 18 4.23 2.67 3.59
N TYR A 19 3.52 3.79 3.64
CA TYR A 19 2.44 4.12 2.71
C TYR A 19 2.50 5.58 2.29
N MET A 20 2.51 5.78 0.97
CA MET A 20 2.25 7.07 0.35
C MET A 20 1.43 6.89 -0.92
N ARG A 21 0.74 7.95 -1.32
CA ARG A 21 -0.12 7.94 -2.51
C ARG A 21 0.06 9.21 -3.32
N SER A 22 0.05 9.09 -4.65
CA SER A 22 0.12 10.25 -5.55
C SER A 22 -1.07 11.20 -5.33
N LEU A 23 -0.87 12.48 -5.69
CA LEU A 23 -1.91 13.52 -5.61
C LEU A 23 -3.20 13.15 -6.36
N ASP A 24 -3.08 12.58 -7.56
CA ASP A 24 -4.22 12.11 -8.35
C ASP A 24 -4.83 10.79 -7.81
N GLY A 25 -4.13 10.15 -6.87
CA GLY A 25 -4.53 8.91 -6.25
C GLY A 25 -4.42 7.69 -7.13
N LEU A 26 -3.75 7.74 -8.28
CA LEU A 26 -3.58 6.60 -9.17
C LEU A 26 -2.46 5.66 -8.74
N ASP A 27 -1.49 6.17 -7.99
CA ASP A 27 -0.28 5.44 -7.60
C ASP A 27 -0.15 5.37 -6.09
N ILE A 28 0.23 4.20 -5.58
CA ILE A 28 0.62 3.98 -4.20
C ILE A 28 2.04 3.46 -4.21
N ILE A 29 2.92 4.10 -3.44
CA ILE A 29 4.21 3.51 -3.11
C ILE A 29 4.07 2.91 -1.71
N TYR A 30 4.44 1.65 -1.60
CA TYR A 30 4.28 0.86 -0.39
C TYR A 30 5.58 0.18 0.01
N GLU A 31 5.75 -0.13 1.29
CA GLU A 31 6.93 -0.86 1.77
C GLU A 31 7.07 -2.26 1.13
N GLY A 32 8.30 -2.59 0.76
CA GLY A 32 8.71 -3.92 0.29
C GLY A 32 8.99 -4.90 1.43
N ASP A 33 9.60 -6.03 1.10
CA ASP A 33 9.85 -7.09 2.08
C ASP A 33 11.04 -6.79 3.01
N CYS A 34 11.97 -5.96 2.55
CA CYS A 34 13.14 -5.51 3.32
C CYS A 34 13.09 -3.99 3.56
N PRO A 35 13.74 -3.48 4.62
CA PRO A 35 13.97 -2.04 4.79
C PRO A 35 14.61 -1.43 3.55
N GLY A 36 14.20 -0.23 3.16
CA GLY A 36 14.70 0.42 1.94
C GLY A 36 14.03 -0.03 0.65
N GLN A 37 13.19 -1.08 0.66
CA GLN A 37 12.48 -1.52 -0.54
C GLN A 37 11.14 -0.82 -0.68
N HIS A 38 10.85 -0.39 -1.90
CA HIS A 38 9.56 0.16 -2.28
C HIS A 38 8.91 -0.68 -3.38
N VAL A 39 7.61 -0.88 -3.23
CA VAL A 39 6.71 -1.47 -4.22
C VAL A 39 5.86 -0.34 -4.78
N GLU A 40 5.87 -0.19 -6.09
CA GLU A 40 5.00 0.74 -6.78
C GLU A 40 3.74 0.00 -7.27
N LEU A 41 2.59 0.45 -6.79
CA LEU A 41 1.28 -0.09 -7.14
C LEU A 41 0.54 0.95 -7.96
N PHE A 42 0.08 0.53 -9.14
CA PHE A 42 -0.76 1.33 -10.04
C PHE A 42 -2.20 0.84 -9.95
N TYR A 43 -3.18 1.73 -9.80
CA TYR A 43 -4.59 1.35 -9.65
C TYR A 43 -5.08 0.46 -10.81
N HIS A 44 -4.84 0.90 -12.05
CA HIS A 44 -5.24 0.14 -13.24
C HIS A 44 -4.47 -1.18 -13.39
N GLY A 45 -3.18 -1.19 -13.01
CA GLY A 45 -2.38 -2.41 -12.99
C GLY A 45 -2.94 -3.43 -12.00
N CYS A 46 -3.26 -3.01 -10.79
CA CYS A 46 -3.87 -3.84 -9.76
C CYS A 46 -5.26 -4.35 -10.17
N TYR A 47 -6.08 -3.50 -10.80
CA TYR A 47 -7.38 -3.91 -11.34
C TYR A 47 -7.24 -4.99 -12.42
N TYR A 48 -6.31 -4.81 -13.35
CA TYR A 48 -6.02 -5.81 -14.38
C TYR A 48 -5.50 -7.13 -13.77
N ARG A 49 -4.63 -7.05 -12.74
CA ARG A 49 -4.16 -8.21 -11.99
C ARG A 49 -5.30 -8.98 -11.32
N LEU A 50 -6.29 -8.29 -10.75
CA LEU A 50 -7.46 -8.95 -10.16
C LEU A 50 -8.24 -9.74 -11.21
N ILE A 51 -8.45 -9.19 -12.40
CA ILE A 51 -9.13 -9.89 -13.51
C ILE A 51 -8.34 -11.15 -13.90
N GLN A 52 -7.02 -11.03 -14.09
CA GLN A 52 -6.17 -12.18 -14.41
C GLN A 52 -6.23 -13.25 -13.32
N LEU A 53 -6.23 -12.84 -12.05
CA LEU A 53 -6.33 -13.75 -10.91
C LEU A 53 -7.67 -14.49 -10.89
N TYR A 54 -8.79 -13.82 -11.16
CA TYR A 54 -10.08 -14.48 -11.26
C TYR A 54 -10.14 -15.49 -12.40
N MET A 55 -9.60 -15.16 -13.58
CA MET A 55 -9.51 -16.11 -14.70
C MET A 55 -8.66 -17.33 -14.33
N PHE A 56 -7.56 -17.12 -13.59
CA PHE A 56 -6.69 -18.20 -13.12
C PHE A 56 -7.38 -19.11 -12.09
N ILE A 57 -8.14 -18.52 -11.15
CA ILE A 57 -8.95 -19.26 -10.17
C ILE A 57 -10.04 -20.07 -10.87
N ASP A 58 -10.73 -19.50 -11.84
CA ASP A 58 -11.80 -20.17 -12.60
C ASP A 58 -11.25 -21.38 -13.37
N ALA A 59 -10.14 -21.20 -14.09
CA ALA A 59 -9.43 -22.28 -14.76
C ALA A 59 -9.09 -23.43 -13.80
N LYS A 60 -8.43 -23.13 -12.65
CA LYS A 60 -8.09 -24.14 -11.63
C LYS A 60 -9.33 -24.81 -11.01
N THR A 61 -10.46 -24.11 -10.95
CA THR A 61 -11.71 -24.66 -10.39
C THR A 61 -12.40 -25.58 -11.40
N SER A 62 -12.41 -25.21 -12.68
CA SER A 62 -13.01 -25.99 -13.77
C SER A 62 -12.36 -27.38 -13.91
N GLU A 63 -11.04 -27.48 -13.76
CA GLU A 63 -10.29 -28.75 -13.76
C GLU A 63 -10.69 -29.69 -12.61
N ARG A 64 -11.25 -29.14 -11.52
CA ARG A 64 -11.59 -29.87 -10.28
C ARG A 64 -13.01 -30.39 -10.18
N HIS A 65 -13.85 -30.21 -11.20
CA HIS A 65 -15.24 -30.69 -11.22
C HIS A 65 -15.38 -32.25 -11.21
N ARG A 66 -14.36 -32.99 -10.72
CA ARG A 66 -14.35 -34.43 -10.45
C ARG A 66 -14.46 -34.78 -8.94
N GLY A 67 -15.02 -33.89 -8.12
CA GLY A 67 -15.46 -34.23 -6.75
C GLY A 67 -14.42 -34.11 -5.63
N LEU A 68 -13.33 -33.35 -5.82
CA LEU A 68 -12.34 -33.08 -4.77
C LEU A 68 -12.57 -31.72 -4.11
N GLN A 69 -12.34 -31.64 -2.79
CA GLN A 69 -12.36 -30.39 -2.02
C GLN A 69 -11.37 -29.35 -2.59
N SER A 70 -11.66 -28.06 -2.36
CA SER A 70 -10.75 -26.98 -2.73
C SER A 70 -9.41 -27.14 -1.99
N SER A 71 -8.31 -27.29 -2.73
CA SER A 71 -6.96 -27.30 -2.15
C SER A 71 -6.65 -25.99 -1.44
N LYS A 72 -5.72 -26.08 -0.49
CA LYS A 72 -5.13 -24.92 0.20
C LYS A 72 -4.68 -23.82 -0.76
N GLU A 73 -4.01 -24.18 -1.86
CA GLU A 73 -3.61 -23.20 -2.89
C GLU A 73 -4.77 -22.42 -3.49
N LEU A 74 -5.89 -23.08 -3.82
CA LEU A 74 -7.03 -22.42 -4.44
C LEU A 74 -7.71 -21.48 -3.44
N MET A 75 -7.82 -21.91 -2.18
CA MET A 75 -8.29 -21.04 -1.10
C MET A 75 -7.37 -19.83 -0.90
N GLN A 76 -6.04 -20.02 -0.95
CA GLN A 76 -5.07 -18.94 -0.83
C GLN A 76 -5.25 -17.90 -1.95
N LEU A 77 -5.39 -18.35 -3.20
CA LEU A 77 -5.64 -17.47 -4.35
C LEU A 77 -6.98 -16.72 -4.21
N GLN A 78 -8.03 -17.38 -3.70
CA GLN A 78 -9.33 -16.74 -3.45
C GLN A 78 -9.25 -15.67 -2.36
N LEU A 79 -8.49 -15.91 -1.28
CA LEU A 79 -8.25 -14.92 -0.22
C LEU A 79 -7.49 -13.71 -0.78
N ILE A 80 -6.45 -13.92 -1.58
CA ILE A 80 -5.71 -12.84 -2.26
C ILE A 80 -6.66 -12.04 -3.15
N ALA A 81 -7.47 -12.71 -3.98
CA ALA A 81 -8.41 -12.03 -4.86
C ALA A 81 -9.45 -11.20 -4.09
N ALA A 82 -10.00 -11.76 -3.01
CA ALA A 82 -10.94 -11.07 -2.14
C ALA A 82 -10.30 -9.83 -1.50
N GLN A 83 -9.07 -9.96 -1.01
CA GLN A 83 -8.36 -8.87 -0.36
C GLN A 83 -7.94 -7.78 -1.35
N LEU A 84 -7.45 -8.14 -2.54
CA LEU A 84 -7.14 -7.20 -3.62
C LEU A 84 -8.40 -6.46 -4.09
N SER A 85 -9.52 -7.15 -4.19
CA SER A 85 -10.82 -6.54 -4.49
C SER A 85 -11.24 -5.52 -3.44
N ASN A 86 -11.03 -5.82 -2.15
CA ASN A 86 -11.27 -4.87 -1.06
C ASN A 86 -10.35 -3.63 -1.13
N VAL A 87 -9.04 -3.82 -1.39
CA VAL A 87 -8.10 -2.71 -1.61
C VAL A 87 -8.59 -1.82 -2.76
N LEU A 88 -8.94 -2.41 -3.91
CA LEU A 88 -9.43 -1.67 -5.08
C LEU A 88 -10.76 -0.96 -4.81
N TYR A 89 -11.65 -1.55 -4.01
CA TYR A 89 -12.91 -0.91 -3.61
C TYR A 89 -12.67 0.37 -2.80
N LEU A 90 -11.74 0.33 -1.84
CA LEU A 90 -11.36 1.51 -1.05
C LEU A 90 -10.64 2.54 -1.94
N TRP A 91 -9.63 2.09 -2.68
CA TRP A 91 -8.81 2.93 -3.54
C TRP A 91 -9.63 3.64 -4.64
N ARG A 92 -10.64 2.96 -5.20
CA ARG A 92 -11.54 3.57 -6.19
C ARG A 92 -12.25 4.81 -5.66
N LYS A 93 -12.56 4.89 -4.36
CA LYS A 93 -13.19 6.09 -3.79
C LYS A 93 -12.27 7.30 -3.88
N VAL A 94 -10.97 7.07 -3.67
CA VAL A 94 -9.92 8.10 -3.80
C VAL A 94 -9.79 8.50 -5.27
N VAL A 95 -9.59 7.55 -6.18
CA VAL A 95 -9.43 7.79 -7.62
C VAL A 95 -10.65 8.52 -8.21
N ALA A 96 -11.86 8.19 -7.75
CA ALA A 96 -13.08 8.82 -8.24
C ALA A 96 -13.26 10.27 -7.75
N ASN A 97 -12.59 10.67 -6.68
CA ASN A 97 -12.71 12.01 -6.12
C ASN A 97 -11.42 12.44 -5.41
N PRO A 98 -10.30 12.63 -6.14
CA PRO A 98 -9.00 12.90 -5.53
C PRO A 98 -9.04 14.19 -4.71
N ALA A 99 -9.68 15.25 -5.22
CA ALA A 99 -9.82 16.53 -4.51
C ALA A 99 -10.44 16.40 -3.10
N ARG A 100 -11.37 15.45 -2.89
CA ARG A 100 -11.97 15.19 -1.57
C ARG A 100 -11.00 14.54 -0.59
N TYR A 101 -10.02 13.80 -1.09
CA TYR A 101 -9.09 13.01 -0.28
C TYR A 101 -7.65 13.58 -0.33
N ASN A 102 -7.50 14.84 -0.72
CA ASN A 102 -6.23 15.55 -0.68
C ASN A 102 -5.93 16.09 0.72
N CYS A 103 -4.69 16.53 0.94
CA CYS A 103 -4.32 17.21 2.18
C CYS A 103 -5.00 18.59 2.31
N ASN A 104 -5.01 19.13 3.53
CA ASN A 104 -5.38 20.52 3.78
C ASN A 104 -4.18 21.44 3.52
N GLU A 105 -4.43 22.70 3.17
CA GLU A 105 -3.37 23.72 2.97
C GLU A 105 -2.45 23.89 4.19
N GLY A 106 -2.95 23.61 5.40
CA GLY A 106 -2.19 23.76 6.65
C GLY A 106 -1.27 22.59 7.00
N ASP A 107 -1.40 21.44 6.34
CA ASP A 107 -0.56 20.26 6.55
C ASP A 107 -0.26 19.62 5.18
N PRO A 108 0.55 20.30 4.35
CA PRO A 108 0.85 19.82 3.00
C PRO A 108 1.56 18.47 3.10
N LEU A 109 1.27 17.59 2.14
CA LEU A 109 1.89 16.26 2.00
C LEU A 109 1.40 15.17 2.96
N ILE A 110 0.40 15.39 3.82
CA ILE A 110 -0.09 14.34 4.74
C ILE A 110 -1.43 13.75 4.29
N CYS A 111 -1.54 12.42 4.35
CA CYS A 111 -2.81 11.71 4.29
C CYS A 111 -3.60 11.99 5.57
N ILE A 112 -4.69 12.75 5.47
CA ILE A 112 -5.51 13.14 6.62
C ILE A 112 -6.80 12.32 6.77
N HIS A 113 -7.08 11.45 5.80
CA HIS A 113 -8.32 10.69 5.75
C HIS A 113 -8.13 9.26 6.22
N THR A 114 -9.10 8.75 6.98
CA THR A 114 -9.09 7.36 7.47
C THR A 114 -9.10 6.33 6.34
N ILE A 115 -9.48 6.72 5.12
CA ILE A 115 -9.44 5.83 3.96
C ILE A 115 -8.02 5.37 3.64
N ASP A 116 -7.02 6.23 3.82
CA ASP A 116 -5.62 5.86 3.58
C ASP A 116 -5.15 4.84 4.63
N VAL A 117 -5.63 4.96 5.88
CA VAL A 117 -5.42 3.97 6.95
C VAL A 117 -6.07 2.63 6.59
N ASP A 118 -7.31 2.65 6.11
CA ASP A 118 -8.03 1.45 5.70
C ASP A 118 -7.34 0.75 4.52
N ILE A 119 -6.85 1.52 3.54
CA ILE A 119 -6.08 1.00 2.40
C ILE A 119 -4.77 0.40 2.90
N CYS A 120 -4.00 1.11 3.73
CA CYS A 120 -2.74 0.63 4.29
C CYS A 120 -2.92 -0.70 5.05
N ALA A 121 -3.94 -0.79 5.92
CA ALA A 121 -4.26 -2.01 6.64
C ALA A 121 -4.69 -3.17 5.70
N ALA A 122 -5.39 -2.84 4.62
CA ALA A 122 -5.78 -3.83 3.63
C ALA A 122 -4.58 -4.33 2.81
N LEU A 123 -3.59 -3.46 2.52
CA LEU A 123 -2.33 -3.80 1.88
C LEU A 123 -1.44 -4.67 2.78
N ASP A 124 -1.36 -4.39 4.09
CA ASP A 124 -0.65 -5.24 5.07
C ASP A 124 -1.14 -6.70 4.95
N THR A 125 -2.47 -6.84 4.94
CA THR A 125 -3.13 -8.15 4.85
C THR A 125 -2.86 -8.81 3.50
N LEU A 126 -2.95 -8.07 2.40
CA LEU A 126 -2.68 -8.59 1.06
C LEU A 126 -1.23 -9.08 0.94
N LYS A 127 -0.27 -8.30 1.45
CA LYS A 127 1.15 -8.63 1.46
C LYS A 127 1.43 -9.91 2.25
N ALA A 128 0.81 -10.06 3.42
CA ALA A 128 0.91 -11.30 4.21
C ALA A 128 0.34 -12.53 3.47
N LEU A 129 -0.77 -12.36 2.75
CA LEU A 129 -1.34 -13.42 1.92
C LEU A 129 -0.43 -13.77 0.73
N GLU A 130 0.18 -12.78 0.08
CA GLU A 130 1.13 -13.03 -1.02
C GLU A 130 2.37 -13.77 -0.53
N ARG A 131 2.95 -13.39 0.62
CA ARG A 131 4.07 -14.12 1.24
C ARG A 131 3.71 -15.58 1.53
N THR A 132 2.49 -15.82 1.99
CA THR A 132 2.01 -17.19 2.25
C THR A 132 1.87 -17.98 0.94
N ALA A 133 1.39 -17.36 -0.13
CA ALA A 133 1.31 -18.00 -1.45
C ALA A 133 2.69 -18.28 -2.06
N ASP A 134 3.66 -17.38 -1.84
CA ASP A 134 5.05 -17.55 -2.24
C ASP A 134 5.67 -18.78 -1.55
N ASN A 135 5.48 -18.90 -0.23
CA ASN A 135 5.91 -20.08 0.55
C ASN A 135 5.22 -21.40 0.16
N MET A 136 4.08 -21.33 -0.55
CA MET A 136 3.39 -22.50 -1.08
C MET A 136 3.88 -22.91 -2.48
N ASP A 137 4.78 -22.13 -3.10
CA ASP A 137 5.30 -22.34 -4.46
C ASP A 137 4.17 -22.53 -5.50
N ILE A 138 3.09 -21.74 -5.40
CA ILE A 138 1.94 -21.86 -6.31
C ILE A 138 2.38 -21.54 -7.74
N ILE A 139 2.53 -22.57 -8.56
CA ILE A 139 2.98 -22.46 -9.95
C ILE A 139 2.12 -21.45 -10.71
N ALA A 140 2.79 -20.57 -11.46
CA ALA A 140 2.22 -19.51 -12.30
C ALA A 140 1.51 -18.36 -11.55
N TYR A 141 1.45 -18.38 -10.22
CA TYR A 141 1.06 -17.20 -9.46
C TYR A 141 2.13 -16.11 -9.58
N LYS A 142 1.72 -14.87 -9.84
CA LYS A 142 2.62 -13.71 -9.95
C LYS A 142 2.26 -12.72 -8.85
N ARG A 143 3.25 -12.40 -8.01
CA ARG A 143 3.08 -11.46 -6.91
C ARG A 143 2.80 -10.05 -7.41
N LEU A 144 2.01 -9.29 -6.65
CA LEU A 144 1.82 -7.85 -6.82
C LEU A 144 2.95 -7.07 -6.13
N PHE A 145 3.33 -7.48 -4.92
CA PHE A 145 4.41 -6.86 -4.15
C PHE A 145 5.78 -7.31 -4.66
N VAL A 146 6.19 -6.75 -5.80
CA VAL A 146 7.53 -6.90 -6.38
C VAL A 146 8.28 -5.58 -6.17
N PRO A 147 9.38 -5.56 -5.40
CA PRO A 147 10.19 -4.37 -5.21
C PRO A 147 10.75 -3.83 -6.53
N VAL A 148 10.76 -2.51 -6.69
CA VAL A 148 11.24 -1.86 -7.93
C VAL A 148 12.77 -1.64 -7.92
N PHE A 149 13.43 -1.72 -6.77
CA PHE A 149 14.85 -1.42 -6.51
C PHE A 149 15.31 -0.03 -7.03
N ARG A 150 15.68 0.83 -6.09
CA ARG A 150 16.56 1.99 -6.30
C ARG A 150 17.61 1.85 -5.22
N ASP A 151 18.85 1.57 -5.62
CA ASP A 151 20.11 1.55 -4.85
C ASP A 151 20.02 1.12 -3.37
N GLU A 152 20.63 -0.02 -3.01
CA GLU A 152 20.70 -0.42 -1.59
C GLU A 152 21.90 0.24 -0.89
N PRO A 153 21.69 0.94 0.26
CA PRO A 153 20.42 1.27 0.90
C PRO A 153 19.71 2.48 0.27
N CYS A 154 18.37 2.48 0.27
CA CYS A 154 17.56 3.58 -0.24
C CYS A 154 17.67 4.80 0.70
N GLU A 155 18.18 5.91 0.19
CA GLU A 155 18.36 7.19 0.91
C GLU A 155 17.23 8.20 0.61
N CYS A 156 16.04 7.73 0.21
CA CYS A 156 14.93 8.66 -0.01
C CYS A 156 14.41 9.21 1.34
N ASP A 157 13.77 10.38 1.32
CA ASP A 157 13.17 11.06 2.48
C ASP A 157 12.10 10.24 3.24
N ILE A 158 11.89 8.99 2.87
CA ILE A 158 10.89 8.07 3.43
C ILE A 158 11.57 6.91 4.13
N CYS A 159 12.66 6.41 3.54
CA CYS A 159 13.51 5.41 4.18
C CYS A 159 14.46 6.05 5.18
N ASP A 160 14.88 7.30 4.94
CA ASP A 160 15.71 8.08 5.85
C ASP A 160 15.18 9.52 5.98
N PRO A 161 13.96 9.71 6.54
CA PRO A 161 13.41 11.04 6.76
C PRO A 161 14.23 11.78 7.81
N ASP A 162 14.50 13.06 7.57
CA ASP A 162 15.09 13.90 8.61
C ASP A 162 14.16 14.03 9.84
N ILE A 163 14.74 14.39 10.98
CA ILE A 163 14.01 14.44 12.25
C ILE A 163 12.87 15.48 12.27
N GLU A 164 13.00 16.57 11.51
CA GLU A 164 11.98 17.61 11.47
C GLU A 164 10.77 17.15 10.65
N LEU A 165 11.02 16.41 9.57
CA LEU A 165 9.98 15.77 8.76
C LEU A 165 9.25 14.69 9.57
N GLN A 166 9.97 13.85 10.31
CA GLN A 166 9.35 12.84 11.19
C GLN A 166 8.47 13.49 12.27
N ARG A 167 8.94 14.59 12.89
CA ARG A 167 8.16 15.34 13.88
C ARG A 167 6.90 15.95 13.28
N LEU A 168 7.00 16.52 12.08
CA LEU A 168 5.85 17.07 11.36
C LEU A 168 4.82 15.98 11.09
N TRP A 169 5.25 14.84 10.56
CA TRP A 169 4.38 13.68 10.33
C TRP A 169 3.69 13.26 11.62
N TRP A 170 4.45 13.09 12.70
CA TRP A 170 3.89 12.68 13.98
C TRP A 170 2.83 13.66 14.51
N GLN A 171 3.11 14.97 14.46
CA GLN A 171 2.16 16.00 14.90
C GLN A 171 0.88 16.01 14.05
N SER A 172 1.00 15.93 12.72
CA SER A 172 -0.16 15.88 11.83
C SER A 172 -0.97 14.60 12.07
N LEU A 173 -0.34 13.45 12.28
CA LEU A 173 -1.05 12.20 12.59
C LEU A 173 -1.79 12.26 13.92
N GLN A 174 -1.17 12.82 14.96
CA GLN A 174 -1.80 13.07 16.24
C GLN A 174 -2.98 14.04 16.15
N LYS A 175 -3.02 14.93 15.15
CA LYS A 175 -4.13 15.85 14.93
C LYS A 175 -5.31 15.17 14.22
N TYR A 176 -5.04 14.36 13.21
CA TYR A 176 -6.08 13.82 12.31
C TYR A 176 -6.62 12.45 12.70
N PHE A 177 -5.84 11.64 13.43
CA PHE A 177 -6.17 10.23 13.70
C PHE A 177 -6.47 9.90 15.17
N THR A 178 -6.82 10.89 15.99
CA THR A 178 -7.14 10.72 17.42
C THR A 178 -8.32 9.78 17.69
N ALA A 179 -9.25 9.67 16.74
CA ALA A 179 -10.45 8.85 16.88
C ALA A 179 -10.26 7.39 16.44
N LEU A 180 -9.06 7.00 15.98
CA LEU A 180 -8.80 5.61 15.61
C LEU A 180 -8.83 4.69 16.84
N PRO A 181 -9.29 3.43 16.69
CA PRO A 181 -9.10 2.43 17.73
C PRO A 181 -7.62 2.30 18.11
N ALA A 182 -7.32 2.24 19.41
CA ALA A 182 -5.93 2.21 19.91
C ALA A 182 -5.09 1.11 19.25
N THR A 183 -5.65 -0.09 19.04
CA THR A 183 -4.95 -1.20 18.39
C THR A 183 -4.56 -0.89 16.95
N LEU A 184 -5.42 -0.19 16.21
CA LEU A 184 -5.13 0.23 14.84
C LEU A 184 -4.11 1.36 14.82
N TYR A 185 -4.25 2.34 15.72
CA TYR A 185 -3.32 3.46 15.84
C TYR A 185 -1.90 2.98 16.14
N GLU A 186 -1.73 2.12 17.15
CA GLU A 186 -0.43 1.55 17.52
C GLU A 186 0.18 0.75 16.36
N ARG A 187 -0.61 -0.10 15.71
CA ARG A 187 -0.11 -0.88 14.57
C ARG A 187 0.31 0.00 13.39
N MET A 188 -0.34 1.14 13.19
CA MET A 188 -0.07 2.01 12.05
C MET A 188 1.10 2.97 12.27
N PHE A 189 1.28 3.45 13.51
CA PHE A 189 2.13 4.61 13.80
C PHE A 189 3.14 4.40 14.95
N SER A 190 3.22 3.22 15.56
CA SER A 190 4.16 2.98 16.67
C SER A 190 5.63 3.09 16.25
N GLU A 191 5.99 2.69 15.03
CA GLU A 191 7.36 2.84 14.50
C GLU A 191 7.77 4.31 14.46
N LEU A 192 6.97 5.17 13.80
CA LEU A 192 7.19 6.61 13.76
C LEU A 192 7.23 7.24 15.16
N ARG A 193 6.36 6.80 16.07
CA ARG A 193 6.40 7.27 17.47
C ARG A 193 7.75 6.94 18.10
N ASN A 194 8.19 5.69 17.99
CA ASN A 194 9.43 5.23 18.62
C ASN A 194 10.65 5.92 18.01
N GLU A 195 10.64 6.22 16.72
CA GLU A 195 11.68 6.99 16.04
C GLU A 195 11.75 8.43 16.59
N VAL A 196 10.62 9.12 16.68
CA VAL A 196 10.55 10.49 17.20
C VAL A 196 10.88 10.56 18.69
N GLU A 197 10.36 9.63 19.51
CA GLU A 197 10.58 9.60 20.96
C GLU A 197 11.96 9.05 21.35
N GLY A 198 12.52 8.12 20.56
CA GLY A 198 13.83 7.52 20.79
C GLY A 198 15.00 8.48 20.56
N VAL A 199 14.82 9.53 19.74
CA VAL A 199 15.81 10.61 19.54
C VAL A 199 15.88 11.57 20.75
N HIS A 200 14.96 11.44 21.72
CA HIS A 200 14.95 12.22 22.96
C HIS A 200 15.62 11.53 24.16
N GLN A 201 16.30 10.39 23.97
CA GLN A 201 17.15 9.72 24.97
C GLN A 201 18.64 9.86 24.64
#